data_AF-A0A1M5MQM2-F1
#
_entry.id   AF-A0A1M5MQM2-F1
#
_cell.length_a   1.000
_cell.length_b   1.000
_cell.length_c   1.000
_cell.angle_alpha   90.00
_cell.angle_beta   90.00
_cell.angle_gamma   90.00
#
_symmetry.space_group_name_H-M   'P 1'
#
loop_
_entity.id
_entity.type
_entity.pdbx_description
1 polymer ?
#
loop_
_entity_poly.entity_id
_entity_poly.type
_entity_poly.pdbx_seq_one_letter_code
_entity_poly.pdbx_strand_id
1 'polypeptide(L)'
;MNISAYILEYLKQFGTVTVPGFGVFSLKNSKAIINSENGSILPPASEIVFAVDYEIQSDELAAFIAAQKQMSLEASKSDLKIQTDFWKKKLQADQVLDIQNLGFINIEEDHTHFKGKRIESGHPDFYGLEEIRISDINNGEKINTTVNREKDYRFKKTILWIFLLVIPVLGILYLAFTQQELLFGKKSFDKVSVQTSTHRIAKDTVKAIVAPKTAVSDSLKKDSLSKPAVNGVKPAPAVQNNTKTQWQK
;
A
#
# COMPACT_ATOMS: atom_id res chain seq x y z
N MET A 1 -19.96 -2.71 41.82
CA MET A 1 -19.91 -3.76 40.77
C MET A 1 -19.14 -3.22 39.57
N ASN A 2 -18.43 -4.03 38.77
CA ASN A 2 -17.75 -3.51 37.57
C ASN A 2 -18.73 -3.40 36.39
N ILE A 3 -19.60 -2.38 36.44
CA ILE A 3 -20.65 -2.15 35.45
C ILE A 3 -20.08 -1.68 34.10
N SER A 4 -18.94 -0.98 34.09
CA SER A 4 -18.30 -0.55 32.84
C SER A 4 -17.75 -1.71 32.00
N ALA A 5 -17.38 -2.84 32.63
CA ALA A 5 -17.07 -4.07 31.90
C ALA A 5 -18.29 -4.62 31.13
N TYR A 6 -19.46 -4.71 31.77
CA TYR A 6 -20.69 -5.16 31.10
C TYR A 6 -21.18 -4.19 30.02
N ILE A 7 -20.99 -2.88 30.21
CA ILE A 7 -21.26 -1.87 29.17
C ILE A 7 -20.34 -2.09 27.96
N LEU A 8 -19.05 -2.41 28.17
CA LEU A 8 -18.13 -2.74 27.08
C LEU A 8 -18.53 -4.05 26.35
N GLU A 9 -18.98 -5.07 27.08
CA GLU A 9 -19.48 -6.32 26.48
C GLU A 9 -20.73 -6.06 25.63
N TYR A 10 -21.70 -5.31 26.15
CA TYR A 10 -22.90 -4.91 25.40
C TYR A 10 -22.53 -4.10 24.14
N LEU A 11 -21.61 -3.12 24.26
CA LEU A 11 -21.10 -2.35 23.12
C LEU A 11 -20.48 -3.23 22.05
N LYS A 12 -19.69 -4.25 22.43
CA LYS A 12 -19.08 -5.18 21.47
C LYS A 12 -20.10 -6.05 20.74
N GLN A 13 -21.24 -6.36 21.36
CA GLN A 13 -22.28 -7.21 20.78
C GLN A 13 -23.31 -6.42 19.95
N PHE A 14 -23.72 -5.23 20.41
CA PHE A 14 -24.83 -4.46 19.83
C PHE A 14 -24.42 -3.11 19.23
N GLY A 15 -23.17 -2.68 19.41
CA GLY A 15 -22.61 -1.44 18.86
C GLY A 15 -23.07 -0.14 19.55
N THR A 16 -24.22 -0.13 20.22
CA THR A 16 -24.75 1.01 20.99
C THR A 16 -25.37 0.50 22.29
N VAL A 17 -25.27 1.28 23.37
CA VAL A 17 -25.86 0.98 24.67
C VAL A 17 -26.37 2.25 25.34
N THR A 18 -27.61 2.18 25.82
CA THR A 18 -28.23 3.24 26.62
C THR A 18 -28.01 2.96 28.11
N VAL A 19 -27.39 3.90 28.81
CA VAL A 19 -27.14 3.85 30.25
C VAL A 19 -28.12 4.80 30.94
N PRO A 20 -29.19 4.29 31.58
CA PRO A 20 -30.25 5.11 32.13
C PRO A 20 -29.74 6.13 33.16
N GLY A 21 -30.18 7.38 33.03
CA GLY A 21 -29.76 8.49 33.89
C GLY A 21 -28.31 8.96 33.71
N PHE A 22 -27.63 8.59 32.62
CA PHE A 22 -26.27 9.03 32.32
C PHE A 22 -26.07 9.41 30.84
N GLY A 23 -26.46 8.53 29.91
CA GLY A 23 -26.41 8.83 28.47
C GLY A 23 -26.26 7.59 27.60
N VAL A 24 -25.87 7.79 26.35
CA VAL A 24 -25.71 6.74 25.34
C VAL A 24 -24.25 6.60 24.96
N PHE A 25 -23.70 5.39 25.07
CA PHE A 25 -22.42 5.05 24.45
C PHE A 25 -22.67 4.35 23.12
N SER A 26 -21.86 4.64 22.11
CA SER A 26 -21.91 3.96 20.81
C SER A 26 -20.52 3.76 20.23
N LEU A 27 -20.37 2.80 19.32
CA LEU A 27 -19.14 2.55 18.58
C LEU A 27 -19.14 3.31 17.26
N LYS A 28 -18.07 4.09 17.04
CA LYS A 28 -17.82 4.84 15.82
C LYS A 28 -16.58 4.30 15.13
N ASN A 29 -16.62 4.18 13.81
CA ASN A 29 -15.43 3.86 13.03
C ASN A 29 -14.43 5.04 13.08
N SER A 30 -13.28 4.81 13.71
CA SER A 30 -12.15 5.73 13.75
C SER A 30 -11.15 5.39 12.64
N LYS A 31 -10.65 6.41 11.96
CA LYS A 31 -9.61 6.29 10.92
C LYS A 31 -8.28 5.84 11.53
N ALA A 32 -7.30 5.49 10.70
CA ALA A 32 -5.92 5.34 11.16
C ALA A 32 -5.42 6.64 11.81
N ILE A 33 -4.64 6.52 12.89
CA ILE A 33 -4.13 7.66 13.68
C ILE A 33 -2.62 7.50 13.81
N ILE A 34 -1.87 8.58 13.57
CA ILE A 34 -0.43 8.62 13.83
C ILE A 34 -0.24 8.92 15.31
N ASN A 35 0.38 7.99 16.04
CA ASN A 35 0.87 8.24 17.38
C ASN A 35 2.24 8.92 17.31
N SER A 36 2.30 10.19 17.69
CA SER A 36 3.51 11.01 17.64
C SER A 36 4.52 10.67 18.74
N GLU A 37 4.12 9.97 19.82
CA GLU A 37 5.00 9.66 20.95
C GLU A 37 5.98 8.52 20.63
N ASN A 38 5.47 7.47 19.98
CA ASN A 38 6.23 6.27 19.60
C ASN A 38 6.56 6.23 18.10
N GLY A 39 6.06 7.18 17.30
CA GLY A 39 6.21 7.18 15.84
C GLY A 39 5.53 5.98 15.18
N SER A 40 4.35 5.56 15.66
CA SER A 40 3.57 4.48 15.05
C SER A 40 2.32 4.98 14.33
N ILE A 41 1.85 4.19 13.37
CA ILE A 41 0.57 4.36 12.70
C ILE A 41 -0.36 3.30 13.26
N LEU A 42 -1.30 3.72 14.10
CA LEU A 42 -2.36 2.87 14.62
C LEU A 42 -3.39 2.64 13.51
N PRO A 43 -3.86 1.40 13.30
CA PRO A 43 -4.85 1.10 12.27
C PRO A 43 -6.21 1.77 12.55
N PRO A 44 -7.14 1.75 11.58
CA PRO A 44 -8.54 2.04 11.83
C PRO A 44 -9.11 1.09 12.90
N ALA A 45 -10.02 1.59 13.74
CA ALA A 45 -10.56 0.83 14.88
C ALA A 45 -11.96 1.32 15.28
N SER A 46 -12.68 0.55 16.08
CA SER A 46 -13.93 1.01 16.70
C SER A 46 -13.62 1.85 17.94
N GLU A 47 -13.91 3.14 17.88
CA GLU A 47 -13.76 4.09 18.99
C GLU A 47 -15.10 4.24 19.72
N ILE A 48 -15.08 4.19 21.04
CA ILE A 48 -16.27 4.48 21.85
C ILE A 48 -16.52 5.99 21.80
N VAL A 49 -17.76 6.39 21.53
CA VAL A 49 -18.22 7.77 21.68
C VAL A 49 -19.40 7.82 22.66
N PHE A 50 -19.54 8.94 23.36
CA PHE A 50 -20.55 9.15 24.39
C PHE A 50 -21.37 10.39 24.08
N ALA A 51 -22.69 10.27 24.21
CA ALA A 51 -23.64 11.38 24.18
C ALA A 51 -24.32 11.48 25.55
N VAL A 52 -24.25 12.65 26.17
CA VAL A 52 -24.88 12.91 27.47
C VAL A 52 -26.40 12.96 27.30
N ASP A 53 -27.11 12.15 28.08
CA ASP A 53 -28.56 12.21 28.22
C ASP A 53 -28.94 11.70 29.62
N TYR A 54 -29.42 12.60 30.46
CA TYR A 54 -29.80 12.27 31.85
C TYR A 54 -31.28 11.90 32.00
N GLU A 55 -32.10 12.11 30.97
CA GLU A 55 -33.54 11.83 30.99
C GLU A 55 -33.86 10.45 30.42
N ILE A 56 -32.99 9.92 29.55
CA ILE A 56 -33.16 8.60 28.96
C ILE A 56 -33.24 7.48 30.00
N GLN A 57 -34.24 6.62 29.81
CA GLN A 57 -34.48 5.40 30.58
C GLN A 57 -34.45 4.21 29.62
N SER A 58 -33.77 3.13 30.00
CA SER A 58 -33.79 1.86 29.25
C SER A 58 -33.56 0.70 30.21
N ASP A 59 -34.31 -0.38 29.97
CA ASP A 59 -34.23 -1.63 30.72
C ASP A 59 -33.27 -2.64 30.08
N GLU A 60 -32.79 -2.40 28.84
CA GLU A 60 -32.03 -3.37 28.04
C GLU A 60 -30.70 -3.76 28.69
N LEU A 61 -29.91 -2.76 29.12
CA LEU A 61 -28.64 -2.98 29.81
C LEU A 61 -28.85 -3.66 31.17
N ALA A 62 -29.91 -3.30 31.90
CA ALA A 62 -30.25 -3.94 33.18
C ALA A 62 -30.68 -5.40 32.99
N ALA A 63 -31.44 -5.71 31.93
CA ALA A 63 -31.80 -7.08 31.58
C ALA A 63 -30.58 -7.91 31.16
N PHE A 64 -29.64 -7.34 30.39
CA PHE A 64 -28.39 -7.99 30.01
C PHE A 64 -27.51 -8.33 31.23
N ILE A 65 -27.31 -7.36 32.14
CA ILE A 65 -26.55 -7.56 33.38
C ILE A 65 -27.25 -8.59 34.27
N ALA A 66 -28.58 -8.52 34.41
CA ALA A 66 -29.36 -9.50 35.17
C ALA A 66 -29.19 -10.93 34.64
N ALA A 67 -29.22 -11.11 33.31
CA ALA A 67 -28.99 -12.40 32.66
C ALA A 67 -27.56 -12.92 32.86
N GLN A 68 -26.54 -12.09 32.62
CA GLN A 68 -25.13 -12.47 32.81
C GLN A 68 -24.80 -12.83 34.27
N LYS A 69 -25.41 -12.14 35.24
CA LYS A 69 -25.12 -12.32 36.67
C LYS A 69 -26.11 -13.21 37.42
N GLN A 70 -27.11 -13.76 36.73
CA GLN A 70 -28.19 -14.59 37.31
C GLN A 70 -28.88 -13.91 38.52
N MET A 71 -29.18 -12.61 38.39
CA MET A 71 -29.86 -11.81 39.42
C MET A 71 -31.23 -11.31 38.95
N SER A 72 -32.04 -10.75 39.84
CA SER A 72 -33.29 -10.10 39.46
C SER A 72 -33.03 -8.80 38.70
N LEU A 73 -33.96 -8.47 37.79
CA LEU A 73 -33.92 -7.23 36.99
C LEU A 73 -33.95 -5.98 37.89
N GLU A 74 -34.75 -5.99 38.97
CA GLU A 74 -34.78 -4.94 39.99
C GLU A 74 -33.42 -4.72 40.67
N ALA A 75 -32.73 -5.80 41.06
CA ALA A 75 -31.40 -5.70 41.67
C ALA A 75 -30.39 -5.09 40.68
N SER A 76 -30.42 -5.52 39.41
CA SER A 76 -29.55 -4.96 38.39
C SER A 76 -29.84 -3.48 38.10
N LYS A 77 -31.11 -3.04 38.13
CA LYS A 77 -31.48 -1.63 37.99
C LYS A 77 -30.94 -0.79 39.14
N SER A 78 -31.07 -1.29 40.37
CA SER A 78 -30.54 -0.62 41.58
C SER A 78 -29.03 -0.44 41.50
N ASP A 79 -28.28 -1.51 41.19
CA ASP A 79 -26.82 -1.46 41.04
C ASP A 79 -26.37 -0.49 39.94
N LEU A 80 -27.06 -0.49 38.79
CA LEU A 80 -26.80 0.42 37.67
C LEU A 80 -27.03 1.88 38.11
N LYS A 81 -28.16 2.16 38.79
CA LYS A 81 -28.46 3.49 39.33
C LYS A 81 -27.42 3.98 40.34
N ILE A 82 -26.97 3.11 41.26
CA ILE A 82 -25.93 3.48 42.24
C ILE A 82 -24.64 3.90 41.52
N GLN A 83 -24.28 3.20 40.44
CA GLN A 83 -23.08 3.51 39.66
C GLN A 83 -23.21 4.81 38.85
N THR A 84 -24.37 5.07 38.22
CA THR A 84 -24.58 6.31 37.46
C THR A 84 -24.70 7.52 38.38
N ASP A 85 -25.36 7.39 39.53
CA ASP A 85 -25.37 8.42 40.57
C ASP A 85 -23.95 8.73 41.09
N PHE A 86 -23.09 7.71 41.24
CA PHE A 86 -21.69 7.89 41.60
C PHE A 86 -20.90 8.63 40.51
N TRP A 87 -21.03 8.22 39.24
CA TRP A 87 -20.38 8.90 38.11
C TRP A 87 -20.84 10.35 37.97
N LYS A 88 -22.15 10.62 38.11
CA LYS A 88 -22.71 11.97 38.07
C LYS A 88 -22.16 12.85 39.18
N LYS A 89 -22.12 12.36 40.43
CA LYS A 89 -21.53 13.09 41.57
C LYS A 89 -20.04 13.36 41.37
N LYS A 90 -19.29 12.37 40.88
CA LYS A 90 -17.85 12.54 40.62
C LYS A 90 -17.59 13.57 39.52
N LEU A 91 -18.33 13.50 38.41
CA LEU A 91 -18.23 14.47 37.32
C LEU A 91 -18.63 15.89 37.76
N GLN A 92 -19.59 16.03 38.68
CA GLN A 92 -19.96 17.32 39.29
C GLN A 92 -18.92 17.88 40.26
N ALA A 93 -18.16 17.03 40.94
CA ALA A 93 -17.16 17.44 41.94
C ALA A 93 -15.78 17.71 41.32
N ASP A 94 -15.29 16.78 40.51
CA ASP A 94 -13.93 16.78 39.99
C ASP A 94 -13.83 17.34 38.55
N GLN A 95 -14.98 17.57 37.87
CA GLN A 95 -15.11 17.87 36.42
C GLN A 95 -14.55 16.79 35.47
N VAL A 96 -13.79 15.84 36.01
CA VAL A 96 -13.08 14.76 35.34
C VAL A 96 -13.58 13.40 35.82
N LEU A 97 -13.80 12.48 34.88
CA LEU A 97 -14.18 11.10 35.18
C LEU A 97 -13.49 10.11 34.22
N ASP A 98 -12.56 9.32 34.76
CA ASP A 98 -12.11 8.10 34.09
C ASP A 98 -13.09 6.95 34.36
N ILE A 99 -13.66 6.37 33.30
CA ILE A 99 -14.49 5.17 33.36
C ILE A 99 -13.70 4.01 32.76
N GLN A 100 -13.20 3.14 33.65
CA GLN A 100 -12.41 1.96 33.31
C GLN A 100 -13.04 1.19 32.13
N ASN A 101 -12.23 0.92 31.12
CA ASN A 101 -12.57 0.21 29.86
C ASN A 101 -13.45 0.98 28.85
N LEU A 102 -14.03 2.12 29.20
CA LEU A 102 -14.84 2.93 28.27
C LEU A 102 -14.13 4.19 27.79
N GLY A 103 -13.52 4.96 28.68
CA GLY A 103 -12.84 6.20 28.32
C GLY A 103 -12.88 7.27 29.42
N PHE A 104 -12.35 8.43 29.07
CA PHE A 104 -12.17 9.58 29.94
C PHE A 104 -13.13 10.71 29.56
N ILE A 105 -13.82 11.26 30.54
CA ILE A 105 -14.74 12.41 30.40
C ILE A 105 -14.09 13.62 31.07
N ASN A 106 -14.09 14.76 30.40
CA ASN A 106 -13.77 16.06 30.99
C ASN A 106 -14.90 17.05 30.70
N ILE A 107 -15.17 17.97 31.62
CA ILE A 107 -16.02 19.14 31.37
C ILE A 107 -15.10 20.36 31.34
N GLU A 108 -14.97 20.97 30.16
CA GLU A 108 -14.21 22.21 29.95
C GLU A 108 -15.19 23.27 29.44
N GLU A 109 -15.29 24.43 30.10
CA GLU A 109 -16.09 25.59 29.64
C GLU A 109 -17.56 25.22 29.27
N ASP A 110 -18.25 24.50 30.17
CA ASP A 110 -19.60 23.90 29.97
C ASP A 110 -19.73 22.86 28.84
N HIS A 111 -18.66 22.56 28.10
CA HIS A 111 -18.63 21.54 27.06
C HIS A 111 -18.10 20.20 27.61
N THR A 112 -18.87 19.13 27.42
CA THR A 112 -18.46 17.77 27.81
C THR A 112 -17.61 17.14 26.71
N HIS A 113 -16.32 16.97 26.97
CA HIS A 113 -15.37 16.30 26.08
C HIS A 113 -15.18 14.84 26.50
N PHE A 114 -15.55 13.92 25.61
CA PHE A 114 -15.33 12.49 25.79
C PHE A 114 -14.16 11.99 24.94
N LYS A 115 -13.19 11.33 25.58
CA LYS A 115 -12.08 10.61 24.95
C LYS A 115 -12.27 9.12 25.18
N GLY A 116 -12.91 8.46 24.23
CA GLY A 116 -13.20 7.03 24.32
C GLY A 116 -11.97 6.15 24.13
N LYS A 117 -12.03 4.94 24.68
CA LYS A 117 -11.04 3.91 24.39
C LYS A 117 -11.30 3.34 22.99
N ARG A 118 -10.22 3.11 22.23
CA ARG A 118 -10.27 2.36 20.96
C ARG A 118 -10.34 0.86 21.29
N ILE A 119 -11.33 0.17 20.75
CA ILE A 119 -11.50 -1.28 20.86
C ILE A 119 -10.76 -1.93 19.68
N GLU A 120 -9.92 -2.92 19.98
CA GLU A 120 -9.15 -3.65 18.98
C GLU A 120 -10.02 -4.43 17.98
N SER A 121 -9.40 -4.76 16.84
CA SER A 121 -9.99 -5.13 15.55
C SER A 121 -10.74 -6.47 15.54
N GLY A 122 -11.88 -6.53 16.24
CA GLY A 122 -12.90 -7.57 16.07
C GLY A 122 -13.83 -7.36 14.86
N HIS A 123 -13.79 -6.19 14.21
CA HIS A 123 -14.60 -5.91 13.02
C HIS A 123 -13.96 -6.52 11.76
N PRO A 124 -14.72 -7.24 10.90
CA PRO A 124 -14.18 -7.85 9.68
C PRO A 124 -13.44 -6.85 8.76
N ASP A 125 -13.90 -5.59 8.71
CA ASP A 125 -13.34 -4.54 7.86
C ASP A 125 -11.92 -4.10 8.25
N PHE A 126 -11.47 -4.46 9.46
CA PHE A 126 -10.14 -4.13 9.98
C PHE A 126 -9.18 -5.34 9.97
N TYR A 127 -9.62 -6.49 9.46
CA TYR A 127 -8.81 -7.70 9.44
C TYR A 127 -7.55 -7.51 8.58
N GLY A 128 -6.39 -7.84 9.14
CA GLY A 128 -5.08 -7.69 8.49
C GLY A 128 -4.49 -6.26 8.54
N LEU A 129 -5.10 -5.32 9.24
CA LEU A 129 -4.52 -4.00 9.51
C LEU A 129 -3.83 -3.98 10.88
N GLU A 130 -2.49 -3.97 10.88
CA GLU A 130 -1.65 -3.95 12.08
C GLU A 130 -1.12 -2.54 12.45
N GLU A 131 -0.59 -2.39 13.66
CA GLU A 131 0.16 -1.18 14.05
C GLU A 131 1.52 -1.17 13.34
N ILE A 132 1.76 -0.14 12.50
CA ILE A 132 3.04 0.02 11.79
C ILE A 132 3.93 0.97 12.59
N ARG A 133 5.07 0.50 13.08
CA ARG A 133 6.05 1.34 13.79
C ARG A 133 7.13 1.82 12.84
N ILE A 134 7.29 3.14 12.71
CA ILE A 134 8.29 3.71 11.79
C ILE A 134 9.73 3.42 12.26
N SER A 135 9.94 3.16 13.55
CA SER A 135 11.20 2.65 14.11
C SER A 135 11.69 1.37 13.42
N ASP A 136 10.77 0.48 13.08
CA ASP A 136 11.08 -0.89 12.67
C ASP A 136 11.51 -0.91 11.19
N ILE A 137 11.03 0.07 10.41
CA ILE A 137 11.41 0.32 9.01
C ILE A 137 12.87 0.80 8.90
N ASN A 138 13.35 1.60 9.86
CA ASN A 138 14.73 2.13 9.83
C ASN A 138 15.80 1.06 10.07
N ASN A 139 15.46 -0.03 10.78
CA ASN A 139 16.31 -1.22 10.92
C ASN A 139 16.20 -2.17 9.73
N GLY A 140 15.79 -1.64 8.57
CA GLY A 140 15.42 -2.37 7.35
C GLY A 140 16.14 -3.70 7.21
N GLU A 141 15.37 -4.77 7.39
CA GLU A 141 15.76 -6.09 6.91
C GLU A 141 16.21 -5.88 5.47
N LYS A 142 17.48 -6.23 5.20
CA LYS A 142 18.03 -6.11 3.86
C LYS A 142 17.28 -7.11 3.02
N ILE A 143 16.20 -6.67 2.39
CA ILE A 143 15.41 -7.48 1.47
C ILE A 143 16.41 -7.90 0.41
N ASN A 144 16.90 -9.14 0.55
CA ASN A 144 17.79 -9.76 -0.40
C ASN A 144 16.90 -10.12 -1.58
N THR A 145 16.58 -9.09 -2.36
CA THR A 145 15.83 -9.15 -3.61
C THR A 145 16.71 -9.87 -4.62
N THR A 146 16.89 -11.16 -4.40
CA THR A 146 17.38 -12.15 -5.34
C THR A 146 16.30 -12.43 -6.39
N VAL A 147 15.72 -11.35 -6.93
CA VAL A 147 15.11 -11.36 -8.25
C VAL A 147 16.25 -11.70 -9.20
N ASN A 148 16.30 -12.99 -9.52
CA ASN A 148 17.23 -13.58 -10.46
C ASN A 148 17.02 -12.93 -11.83
N ARG A 149 17.72 -11.82 -12.08
CA ARG A 149 17.72 -11.14 -13.38
C ARG A 149 19.11 -11.14 -13.99
N GLU A 150 19.40 -12.34 -14.50
CA GLU A 150 20.27 -12.62 -15.64
C GLU A 150 21.77 -12.24 -15.58
N LYS A 151 22.56 -13.29 -15.81
CA LYS A 151 23.91 -13.26 -16.42
C LYS A 151 25.04 -12.80 -15.51
N ASP A 152 25.16 -13.51 -14.39
CA ASP A 152 26.45 -13.88 -13.83
C ASP A 152 27.22 -14.77 -14.84
N TYR A 153 27.79 -14.15 -15.87
CA TYR A 153 28.75 -14.80 -16.76
C TYR A 153 29.96 -15.16 -15.89
N ARG A 154 30.12 -16.45 -15.55
CA ARG A 154 31.23 -16.98 -14.74
C ARG A 154 32.52 -17.03 -15.56
N PHE A 155 32.98 -15.85 -16.01
CA PHE A 155 34.06 -15.63 -16.99
C PHE A 155 35.37 -16.38 -16.71
N LYS A 156 35.65 -16.74 -15.45
CA LYS A 156 36.92 -17.33 -15.03
C LYS A 156 37.20 -18.73 -15.61
N LYS A 157 36.18 -19.52 -16.00
CA LYS A 157 36.37 -20.81 -16.69
C LYS A 157 36.26 -20.71 -18.22
N THR A 158 35.34 -19.90 -18.73
CA THR A 158 35.13 -19.75 -20.19
C THR A 158 36.31 -19.07 -20.88
N ILE A 159 36.98 -18.10 -20.22
CA ILE A 159 38.13 -17.42 -20.81
C ILE A 159 39.30 -18.38 -21.06
N LEU A 160 39.50 -19.38 -20.20
CA LEU A 160 40.58 -20.37 -20.31
C LEU A 160 40.33 -21.34 -21.48
N TRP A 161 39.08 -21.72 -21.73
CA TRP A 161 38.70 -22.50 -22.92
C TRP A 161 38.87 -21.72 -24.23
N ILE A 162 38.68 -20.40 -24.21
CA ILE A 162 38.91 -19.55 -25.39
C ILE A 162 40.39 -19.53 -25.77
N PHE A 163 41.31 -19.40 -24.81
CA PHE A 163 42.76 -19.51 -25.10
C PHE A 163 43.14 -20.88 -25.67
N LEU A 164 42.55 -21.97 -25.15
CA LEU A 164 42.79 -23.33 -25.65
C LEU A 164 42.40 -23.49 -27.14
N LEU A 165 41.37 -22.77 -27.62
CA LEU A 165 40.92 -22.83 -29.01
C LEU A 165 41.63 -21.82 -29.92
N VAL A 166 41.93 -20.62 -29.43
CA VAL A 166 42.57 -19.56 -30.24
C VAL A 166 44.01 -19.90 -30.61
N ILE A 167 44.79 -20.46 -29.68
CA ILE A 167 46.21 -20.82 -29.90
C ILE A 167 46.41 -21.79 -31.08
N PRO A 168 45.73 -22.96 -31.16
CA PRO A 168 45.90 -23.86 -32.30
C PRO A 168 45.39 -23.28 -33.61
N VAL A 169 44.32 -22.47 -33.61
CA VAL A 169 43.85 -21.78 -34.82
C VAL A 169 44.88 -20.78 -35.34
N LEU A 170 45.54 -20.02 -34.46
CA LEU A 170 46.65 -19.14 -34.83
C LEU A 170 47.85 -19.92 -35.37
N GLY A 171 48.17 -21.06 -34.75
CA GLY A 171 49.22 -21.96 -35.21
C GLY A 171 48.96 -22.49 -36.63
N ILE A 172 47.74 -22.95 -36.91
CA ILE A 172 47.32 -23.42 -38.24
C ILE A 172 47.39 -22.27 -39.26
N LEU A 173 46.94 -21.06 -38.91
CA LEU A 173 47.05 -19.88 -39.78
C LEU A 173 48.50 -19.52 -40.12
N TYR A 174 49.41 -19.58 -39.13
CA TYR A 174 50.84 -19.34 -39.34
C TYR A 174 51.48 -20.41 -40.23
N LEU A 175 51.15 -21.68 -40.01
CA LEU A 175 51.61 -22.81 -40.82
C LEU A 175 51.08 -22.70 -42.26
N ALA A 176 49.80 -22.34 -42.42
CA ALA A 176 49.17 -22.10 -43.72
C ALA A 176 49.73 -20.88 -44.46
N PHE A 177 50.32 -19.89 -43.77
CA PHE A 177 51.01 -18.78 -44.42
C PHE A 177 52.45 -19.14 -44.81
N THR A 178 53.18 -19.84 -43.93
CA THR A 178 54.60 -20.15 -44.12
C THR A 178 54.87 -21.36 -45.01
N GLN A 179 53.94 -22.33 -45.08
CA GLN A 179 54.11 -23.58 -45.82
C GLN A 179 52.95 -23.85 -46.81
N GLN A 180 52.48 -22.81 -47.51
CA GLN A 180 51.43 -22.93 -48.55
C GLN A 180 51.72 -24.07 -49.55
N GLU A 181 52.97 -24.18 -49.99
CA GLU A 181 53.43 -25.18 -50.97
C GLU A 181 53.27 -26.64 -50.49
N LEU A 182 53.35 -26.89 -49.17
CA LEU A 182 53.21 -28.22 -48.57
C LEU A 182 51.74 -28.60 -48.30
N LEU A 183 50.90 -27.63 -47.95
CA LEU A 183 49.48 -27.86 -47.61
C LEU A 183 48.54 -27.79 -48.80
N PHE A 184 48.87 -27.03 -49.85
CA PHE A 184 48.04 -26.86 -51.05
C PHE A 184 48.67 -27.43 -52.33
N GLY A 185 49.89 -27.96 -52.23
CA GLY A 185 50.66 -28.45 -53.38
C GLY A 185 51.17 -27.33 -54.29
N LYS A 186 51.92 -27.71 -55.33
CA LYS A 186 52.46 -26.76 -56.31
C LYS A 186 51.33 -26.13 -57.11
N LYS A 187 51.37 -24.81 -57.29
CA LYS A 187 50.37 -24.05 -58.05
C LYS A 187 50.31 -24.55 -59.50
N SER A 188 49.24 -25.25 -59.87
CA SER A 188 49.13 -25.97 -61.15
C SER A 188 48.89 -25.11 -62.39
N PHE A 189 48.95 -23.78 -62.27
CA PHE A 189 48.69 -22.86 -63.38
C PHE A 189 49.64 -21.65 -63.33
N ASP A 190 50.56 -21.59 -64.29
CA ASP A 190 51.35 -20.39 -64.53
C ASP A 190 50.48 -19.25 -65.07
N LYS A 191 50.90 -18.01 -64.79
CA LYS A 191 50.13 -16.79 -65.04
C LYS A 191 49.68 -16.68 -66.50
N VAL A 192 48.39 -16.92 -66.75
CA VAL A 192 47.74 -16.48 -67.99
C VAL A 192 47.63 -14.96 -67.96
N SER A 193 48.52 -14.29 -68.71
CA SER A 193 48.50 -12.84 -68.90
C SER A 193 47.38 -12.43 -69.85
N VAL A 194 46.15 -12.32 -69.33
CA VAL A 194 45.07 -11.67 -70.06
C VAL A 194 45.43 -10.20 -70.25
N GLN A 195 45.52 -9.78 -71.50
CA GLN A 195 46.14 -8.52 -71.90
C GLN A 195 45.35 -7.29 -71.43
N THR A 196 46.09 -6.31 -70.91
CA THR A 196 45.58 -4.98 -70.56
C THR A 196 45.54 -4.07 -71.79
N SER A 197 44.35 -3.71 -72.29
CA SER A 197 44.14 -2.45 -73.03
C SER A 197 42.66 -2.16 -73.35
N THR A 198 42.00 -1.43 -72.45
CA THR A 198 40.88 -0.54 -72.83
C THR A 198 41.09 0.82 -72.17
N HIS A 199 40.80 1.90 -72.89
CA HIS A 199 41.40 3.20 -72.64
C HIS A 199 40.85 3.94 -71.41
N ARG A 200 41.77 4.70 -70.80
CA ARG A 200 41.62 5.64 -69.70
C ARG A 200 40.55 6.71 -69.99
N ILE A 201 39.52 6.79 -69.15
CA ILE A 201 38.75 8.03 -68.93
C ILE A 201 39.03 8.50 -67.51
N ALA A 202 39.39 9.78 -67.36
CA ALA A 202 39.69 10.36 -66.07
C ALA A 202 38.42 10.67 -65.28
N LYS A 203 38.58 10.63 -63.96
CA LYS A 203 37.58 10.95 -62.94
C LYS A 203 36.87 12.28 -63.27
N ASP A 204 35.56 12.33 -63.05
CA ASP A 204 35.11 13.18 -61.95
C ASP A 204 33.81 12.70 -61.27
N THR A 205 33.87 12.78 -59.95
CA THR A 205 32.82 13.07 -58.97
C THR A 205 31.34 13.07 -59.44
N VAL A 206 30.56 12.07 -59.00
CA VAL A 206 29.39 12.22 -58.09
C VAL A 206 28.88 10.82 -57.70
N LYS A 207 28.46 10.67 -56.43
CA LYS A 207 28.19 9.38 -55.80
C LYS A 207 26.71 8.94 -55.94
N ALA A 208 26.52 7.82 -56.62
CA ALA A 208 25.47 6.81 -56.49
C ALA A 208 24.05 7.22 -56.00
N ILE A 209 23.13 7.09 -56.94
CA ILE A 209 21.68 6.91 -56.82
C ILE A 209 21.30 5.72 -55.90
N VAL A 210 20.27 5.97 -55.07
CA VAL A 210 19.09 5.13 -54.69
C VAL A 210 19.23 3.58 -54.59
N ALA A 211 18.65 3.03 -53.52
CA ALA A 211 18.46 1.60 -53.24
C ALA A 211 17.55 0.87 -54.26
N PRO A 212 17.35 -0.46 -54.14
CA PRO A 212 16.08 -0.86 -53.50
C PRO A 212 16.04 -2.24 -52.78
N LYS A 213 15.25 -2.28 -51.67
CA LYS A 213 14.35 -3.39 -51.22
C LYS A 213 14.99 -4.75 -50.82
N THR A 214 14.52 -5.50 -49.83
CA THR A 214 13.37 -5.43 -48.89
C THR A 214 13.88 -5.42 -47.41
N ALA A 215 13.11 -5.50 -46.31
CA ALA A 215 11.68 -5.76 -46.10
C ALA A 215 11.07 -5.06 -44.85
N VAL A 216 9.75 -5.12 -44.82
CA VAL A 216 8.75 -4.97 -43.74
C VAL A 216 8.92 -6.11 -42.70
N SER A 217 8.67 -6.02 -41.39
CA SER A 217 8.38 -4.96 -40.38
C SER A 217 8.47 -5.63 -38.99
N ASP A 218 8.58 -4.89 -37.87
CA ASP A 218 7.56 -4.86 -36.79
C ASP A 218 7.92 -3.90 -35.62
N SER A 219 6.88 -3.31 -35.03
CA SER A 219 6.70 -2.76 -33.67
C SER A 219 7.90 -2.39 -32.79
N LEU A 220 8.03 -1.07 -32.53
CA LEU A 220 8.01 -0.43 -31.19
C LEU A 220 8.62 0.99 -31.27
N LYS A 221 7.86 1.95 -31.82
CA LYS A 221 8.21 3.37 -31.68
C LYS A 221 7.95 3.82 -30.25
N LYS A 222 8.95 4.44 -29.63
CA LYS A 222 8.85 5.03 -28.30
C LYS A 222 7.74 6.07 -28.24
N ASP A 223 7.01 6.02 -27.14
CA ASP A 223 6.14 7.08 -26.65
C ASP A 223 6.87 8.43 -26.65
N SER A 224 6.16 9.48 -27.02
CA SER A 224 6.62 10.87 -27.01
C SER A 224 5.40 11.78 -26.88
N LEU A 225 4.75 11.70 -25.73
CA LEU A 225 3.69 12.60 -25.28
C LEU A 225 4.17 14.07 -25.27
N SER A 226 3.96 14.74 -26.40
CA SER A 226 3.99 16.19 -26.52
C SER A 226 2.73 16.77 -25.87
N LYS A 227 2.91 17.78 -25.01
CA LYS A 227 1.80 18.55 -24.43
C LYS A 227 1.06 19.33 -25.53
N PRO A 228 -0.27 19.21 -25.68
CA PRO A 228 -1.05 20.18 -26.43
C PRO A 228 -1.35 21.42 -25.57
N ALA A 229 -1.50 22.55 -26.24
CA ALA A 229 -1.65 23.87 -25.63
C ALA A 229 -2.98 24.07 -24.89
N VAL A 230 -2.94 24.99 -23.92
CA VAL A 230 -4.11 25.66 -23.36
C VAL A 230 -4.88 26.37 -24.48
N ASN A 231 -6.18 26.11 -24.58
CA ASN A 231 -7.15 27.01 -25.22
C ASN A 231 -8.39 27.07 -24.31
N GLY A 232 -8.82 28.27 -23.95
CA GLY A 232 -9.84 28.48 -22.92
C GLY A 232 -11.27 28.49 -23.46
N VAL A 233 -12.20 27.98 -22.64
CA VAL A 233 -13.64 28.26 -22.74
C VAL A 233 -14.14 28.60 -21.33
N LYS A 234 -15.02 29.60 -21.23
CA LYS A 234 -15.58 30.13 -19.97
C LYS A 234 -16.67 29.22 -19.38
N PRO A 235 -16.96 29.30 -18.06
CA PRO A 235 -17.78 28.30 -17.37
C PRO A 235 -19.28 28.43 -17.66
N ALA A 236 -19.97 27.28 -17.70
CA ALA A 236 -21.43 27.17 -17.61
C ALA A 236 -21.84 26.78 -16.17
N PRO A 237 -22.97 27.28 -15.65
CA PRO A 237 -23.33 27.16 -14.24
C PRO A 237 -23.86 25.77 -13.84
N ALA A 238 -23.76 25.47 -12.54
CA ALA A 238 -24.17 24.20 -11.95
C ALA A 238 -25.70 24.03 -11.89
N VAL A 239 -26.17 22.80 -12.15
CA VAL A 239 -27.56 22.38 -11.90
C VAL A 239 -27.63 21.74 -10.51
N GLN A 240 -28.46 22.30 -9.63
CA GLN A 240 -28.77 21.72 -8.32
C GLN A 240 -29.90 20.70 -8.45
N ASN A 241 -29.61 19.41 -8.23
CA ASN A 241 -30.65 18.39 -8.09
C ASN A 241 -30.90 18.08 -6.61
N ASN A 242 -31.93 18.74 -6.06
CA ASN A 242 -32.48 18.41 -4.76
C ASN A 242 -33.43 17.20 -4.88
N THR A 243 -33.10 16.08 -4.23
CA THR A 243 -34.06 14.97 -4.03
C THR A 243 -34.24 14.70 -2.54
N LYS A 244 -35.24 15.36 -1.95
CA LYS A 244 -35.92 14.86 -0.75
C LYS A 244 -36.61 13.54 -1.10
N THR A 245 -36.24 12.44 -0.45
CA THR A 245 -37.10 11.24 -0.38
C THR A 245 -37.42 10.95 1.08
N GLN A 246 -38.61 11.39 1.47
CA GLN A 246 -39.25 11.18 2.75
C GLN A 246 -39.87 9.78 2.78
N TRP A 247 -39.50 8.95 3.75
CA TRP A 247 -40.16 7.68 4.02
C TRP A 247 -40.66 7.64 5.47
N GLN A 248 -41.98 7.82 5.62
CA GLN A 248 -42.80 7.22 6.66
C GLN A 248 -43.76 6.27 5.90
N LYS A 249 -44.05 5.06 6.34
CA LYS A 249 -44.54 4.67 7.66
C LYS A 249 -44.46 3.14 7.80
#